data_AF-A0A812WVT6-F1
#
_entry.id   AF-A0A812WVT6-F1
#
_cell.length_a   1.000
_cell.length_b   1.000
_cell.length_c   1.000
_cell.angle_alpha   90.00
_cell.angle_beta   90.00
_cell.angle_gamma   90.00
#
_symmetry.space_group_name_H-M   'P 1'
#
loop_
_entity.id
_entity.type
_entity.pdbx_description
1 polymer ?
#
loop_
_entity_poly.entity_id
_entity_poly.type
_entity_poly.pdbx_seq_one_letter_code
_entity_poly.pdbx_strand_id
1 'polypeptide(L)'
;MAATAWLPISRGDALPENALAVGTYGVDGMVYVGRLNGEVGKINLKDGKMWNFRAHHQSHSYNAEILTCSEVYKWIALNKGDPIPAHAVAGGQTPTDGLVFVGHSSLEPGKINVSDGKMNHFWSHNQGKCYSALILVVEPPVAEAAPLEPERPARVGPPAPSLPASFPNLAHLSQEELAQLKANEVLQRDVLQELPGVQDYVGQLRALSQQNAKRAEELLCRQEGLQGRIQQYEQDLSSTQSLRSRVLDLAAERDRMKAGQQLHGV
;
A
#
# COMPACT_ATOMS: atom_id res chain seq x y z
N MET A 1 -5.68 -8.15 -26.83
CA MET A 1 -6.62 -7.48 -25.91
C MET A 1 -5.86 -6.41 -25.14
N ALA A 2 -6.52 -5.42 -24.55
CA ALA A 2 -5.82 -4.51 -23.63
C ALA A 2 -5.31 -5.32 -22.43
N ALA A 3 -4.10 -5.00 -21.95
CA ALA A 3 -3.47 -5.70 -20.82
C ALA A 3 -4.33 -5.66 -19.55
N THR A 4 -5.08 -4.57 -19.40
CA THR A 4 -6.06 -4.37 -18.34
C THR A 4 -7.40 -3.95 -18.91
N ALA A 5 -8.49 -4.41 -18.31
CA ALA A 5 -9.83 -3.97 -18.64
C ALA A 5 -10.67 -3.72 -17.39
N TRP A 6 -11.61 -2.79 -17.48
CA TRP A 6 -12.63 -2.56 -16.47
C TRP A 6 -13.93 -3.17 -16.98
N LEU A 7 -14.45 -4.17 -16.25
CA LEU A 7 -15.67 -4.88 -16.64
C LEU A 7 -16.79 -4.56 -15.66
N PRO A 8 -18.02 -4.30 -16.13
CA PRO A 8 -19.15 -4.08 -15.22
C PRO A 8 -19.40 -5.33 -14.39
N ILE A 9 -19.71 -5.15 -13.11
CA ILE A 9 -20.05 -6.24 -12.19
C ILE A 9 -21.15 -5.79 -11.22
N SER A 10 -22.12 -6.68 -10.99
CA SER A 10 -23.23 -6.47 -10.07
C SER A 10 -23.18 -7.48 -8.92
N ARG A 11 -23.87 -7.17 -7.83
CA ARG A 11 -24.01 -8.08 -6.69
C ARG A 11 -24.61 -9.42 -7.12
N GLY A 12 -23.95 -10.50 -6.70
CA GLY A 12 -24.34 -11.87 -7.04
C GLY A 12 -23.68 -12.42 -8.32
N ASP A 13 -23.01 -11.56 -9.09
CA ASP A 13 -22.25 -12.00 -10.26
C ASP A 13 -21.01 -12.77 -9.84
N ALA A 14 -20.65 -13.77 -10.64
CA ALA A 14 -19.34 -14.41 -10.53
C ALA A 14 -18.26 -13.41 -10.95
N LEU A 15 -17.06 -13.56 -10.38
CA LEU A 15 -15.93 -12.76 -10.82
C LEU A 15 -15.52 -13.17 -12.24
N PRO A 16 -15.18 -12.20 -13.11
CA PRO A 16 -14.59 -12.52 -14.40
C PRO A 16 -13.23 -13.19 -14.21
N GLU A 17 -12.81 -13.95 -15.22
CA GLU A 17 -11.46 -14.49 -15.27
C GLU A 17 -10.43 -13.36 -15.21
N ASN A 18 -9.31 -13.61 -14.52
CA ASN A 18 -8.23 -12.64 -14.32
C ASN A 18 -8.64 -11.37 -13.54
N ALA A 19 -9.72 -11.43 -12.74
CA ALA A 19 -10.05 -10.39 -11.77
C ALA A 19 -8.86 -10.15 -10.82
N LEU A 20 -8.44 -8.90 -10.67
CA LEU A 20 -7.25 -8.55 -9.93
C LEU A 20 -7.51 -8.56 -8.41
N ALA A 21 -7.03 -9.62 -7.75
CA ALA A 21 -7.00 -9.72 -6.29
C ALA A 21 -5.83 -8.93 -5.71
N VAL A 22 -6.06 -8.23 -4.59
CA VAL A 22 -5.00 -7.52 -3.85
C VAL A 22 -4.45 -8.38 -2.70
N GLY A 23 -5.34 -9.12 -2.03
CA GLY A 23 -4.98 -9.97 -0.90
C GLY A 23 -6.15 -10.22 0.04
N THR A 24 -5.86 -10.79 1.21
CA THR A 24 -6.86 -11.02 2.26
C THR A 24 -6.89 -9.86 3.25
N TYR A 25 -8.06 -9.29 3.50
CA TYR A 25 -8.24 -8.11 4.35
C TYR A 25 -9.17 -8.41 5.54
N GLY A 26 -8.58 -8.77 6.68
CA GLY A 26 -9.31 -8.98 7.94
C GLY A 26 -10.51 -9.91 7.80
N VAL A 27 -11.69 -9.45 8.21
CA VAL A 27 -12.95 -10.20 8.14
C VAL A 27 -13.59 -10.23 6.75
N ASP A 28 -13.16 -9.36 5.84
CA ASP A 28 -13.72 -9.27 4.49
C ASP A 28 -13.22 -10.39 3.55
N GLY A 29 -12.18 -11.12 3.97
CA GLY A 29 -11.60 -12.20 3.17
C GLY A 29 -10.79 -11.67 1.99
N MET A 30 -10.81 -12.37 0.85
CA MET A 30 -10.12 -11.96 -0.36
C MET A 30 -10.80 -10.74 -0.99
N VAL A 31 -10.01 -9.72 -1.35
CA VAL A 31 -10.52 -8.46 -1.87
C VAL A 31 -9.95 -8.14 -3.25
N TYR A 32 -10.77 -7.51 -4.07
CA TYR A 32 -10.47 -7.25 -5.48
C TYR A 32 -10.50 -5.75 -5.77
N VAL A 33 -9.76 -5.34 -6.80
CA VAL A 33 -9.77 -3.95 -7.26
C VAL A 33 -11.04 -3.68 -8.06
N GLY A 34 -11.82 -2.71 -7.60
CA GLY A 34 -12.96 -2.19 -8.35
C GLY A 34 -12.90 -0.68 -8.52
N ARG A 35 -13.80 -0.14 -9.32
CA ARG A 35 -14.08 1.29 -9.38
C ARG A 35 -15.55 1.58 -9.58
N LEU A 36 -15.96 2.78 -9.22
CA LEU A 36 -17.27 3.34 -9.53
C LEU A 36 -17.14 4.83 -9.78
N ASN A 37 -17.66 5.33 -10.90
CA ASN A 37 -17.56 6.75 -11.28
C ASN A 37 -16.12 7.27 -11.26
N GLY A 38 -15.18 6.44 -11.73
CA GLY A 38 -13.74 6.76 -11.76
C GLY A 38 -13.00 6.68 -10.42
N GLU A 39 -13.69 6.44 -9.31
CA GLU A 39 -13.06 6.25 -8.00
C GLU A 39 -12.72 4.78 -7.75
N VAL A 40 -11.44 4.50 -7.49
CA VAL A 40 -10.93 3.15 -7.19
C VAL A 40 -11.20 2.78 -5.74
N GLY A 41 -11.56 1.52 -5.52
CA GLY A 41 -11.80 0.96 -4.20
C GLY A 41 -11.82 -0.56 -4.20
N LYS A 42 -12.50 -1.10 -3.19
CA LYS A 42 -12.52 -2.51 -2.84
C LYS A 42 -13.81 -3.19 -3.27
N ILE A 43 -13.71 -4.34 -3.93
CA ILE A 43 -14.80 -5.30 -4.10
C ILE A 43 -14.64 -6.41 -3.08
N ASN A 44 -15.69 -6.64 -2.29
CA ASN A 44 -15.79 -7.75 -1.35
C ASN A 44 -16.61 -8.88 -1.95
N LEU A 45 -16.32 -10.11 -1.52
CA LEU A 45 -17.06 -11.30 -1.96
C LEU A 45 -17.98 -11.85 -0.87
N LYS A 46 -19.00 -12.55 -1.31
CA LYS A 46 -19.79 -13.47 -0.50
C LYS A 46 -20.08 -14.71 -1.34
N ASP A 47 -19.74 -15.88 -0.82
CA ASP A 47 -19.93 -17.17 -1.51
C ASP A 47 -19.28 -17.19 -2.92
N GLY A 48 -18.07 -16.61 -3.03
CA GLY A 48 -17.31 -16.52 -4.28
C GLY A 48 -17.84 -15.52 -5.32
N LYS A 49 -18.88 -14.77 -4.98
CA LYS A 49 -19.56 -13.81 -5.87
C LYS A 49 -19.40 -12.38 -5.37
N MET A 50 -19.52 -11.40 -6.27
CA MET A 50 -19.50 -9.99 -5.91
C MET A 50 -20.58 -9.71 -4.85
N TRP A 51 -20.20 -9.09 -3.73
CA TRP A 51 -21.14 -8.70 -2.68
C TRP A 51 -21.41 -7.21 -2.66
N ASN A 52 -20.34 -6.41 -2.55
CA ASN A 52 -20.41 -4.95 -2.64
C ASN A 52 -19.06 -4.34 -3.04
N PHE A 53 -19.14 -3.10 -3.51
CA PHE A 53 -18.02 -2.20 -3.73
C PHE A 53 -17.97 -1.14 -2.62
N ARG A 54 -16.79 -0.77 -2.14
CA ARG A 54 -16.54 0.33 -1.19
C ARG A 54 -15.36 1.18 -1.61
N ALA A 55 -15.46 2.49 -1.46
CA ALA A 55 -14.36 3.42 -1.72
C ALA A 55 -14.34 4.52 -0.65
N HIS A 56 -13.42 5.48 -0.77
CA HIS A 56 -13.30 6.57 0.20
C HIS A 56 -14.57 7.43 0.28
N HIS A 57 -15.13 7.85 -0.86
CA HIS A 57 -16.37 8.67 -0.87
C HIS A 57 -17.63 7.85 -1.14
N GLN A 58 -17.49 6.55 -1.44
CA GLN A 58 -18.61 5.65 -1.74
C GLN A 58 -18.81 4.68 -0.58
N SER A 59 -19.89 4.86 0.18
CA SER A 59 -20.16 4.05 1.38
C SER A 59 -20.24 2.55 1.04
N HIS A 60 -21.16 2.20 0.14
CA HIS A 60 -21.25 0.89 -0.51
C HIS A 60 -22.07 1.01 -1.79
N SER A 61 -21.74 0.19 -2.79
CA SER A 61 -22.54 0.03 -4.00
C SER A 61 -22.69 -1.45 -4.36
N TYR A 62 -23.80 -1.78 -5.02
CA TYR A 62 -24.07 -3.12 -5.56
C TYR A 62 -23.74 -3.25 -7.05
N ASN A 63 -23.33 -2.15 -7.68
CA ASN A 63 -22.85 -2.11 -9.05
C ASN A 63 -21.52 -1.38 -9.09
N ALA A 64 -20.57 -1.90 -9.85
CA ALA A 64 -19.24 -1.32 -10.01
C ALA A 64 -18.64 -1.80 -11.34
N GLU A 65 -17.41 -1.41 -11.58
CA GLU A 65 -16.53 -2.09 -12.52
C GLU A 65 -15.44 -2.83 -11.73
N ILE A 66 -15.04 -4.02 -12.18
CA ILE A 66 -13.91 -4.77 -11.65
C ILE A 66 -12.73 -4.71 -12.61
N LEU A 67 -11.52 -4.58 -12.07
CA LEU A 67 -10.30 -4.61 -12.85
C LEU A 67 -9.91 -6.05 -13.17
N THR A 68 -9.71 -6.34 -14.45
CA THR A 68 -9.04 -7.56 -14.90
C THR A 68 -7.66 -7.23 -15.47
N CYS A 69 -6.70 -8.14 -15.30
CA CYS A 69 -5.34 -7.99 -15.80
C CYS A 69 -4.85 -9.32 -16.39
N SER A 70 -4.60 -9.37 -17.70
CA SER A 70 -4.13 -10.58 -18.39
C SER A 70 -2.61 -10.64 -18.54
N GLU A 71 -1.91 -9.54 -18.27
CA GLU A 71 -0.45 -9.45 -18.39
C GLU A 71 0.25 -9.53 -17.02
N VAL A 72 1.57 -9.65 -17.06
CA VAL A 72 2.43 -9.56 -15.88
C VAL A 72 2.36 -8.15 -15.28
N TYR A 73 2.14 -8.08 -13.98
CA TYR A 73 2.08 -6.82 -13.24
C TYR A 73 2.92 -6.92 -11.97
N LYS A 74 3.25 -5.76 -11.41
CA LYS A 74 3.90 -5.64 -10.11
C LYS A 74 3.36 -4.45 -9.32
N TRP A 75 3.51 -4.57 -8.01
CA TRP A 75 3.20 -3.51 -7.05
C TRP A 75 4.49 -2.77 -6.71
N ILE A 76 4.58 -1.49 -7.05
CA ILE A 76 5.76 -0.66 -6.80
C ILE A 76 5.49 0.26 -5.61
N ALA A 77 6.41 0.29 -4.65
CA ALA A 77 6.29 1.19 -3.51
C ALA A 77 6.43 2.66 -3.97
N LEU A 78 5.52 3.50 -3.50
CA LEU A 78 5.54 4.95 -3.70
C LEU A 78 5.32 5.67 -2.37
N ASN A 79 6.03 6.77 -2.21
CA ASN A 79 5.82 7.78 -1.17
C ASN A 79 5.36 9.10 -1.79
N LYS A 80 4.75 9.95 -0.98
CA LYS A 80 4.33 11.29 -1.41
C LYS A 80 5.51 12.05 -2.02
N GLY A 81 5.31 12.57 -3.23
CA GLY A 81 6.31 13.30 -4.00
C GLY A 81 7.10 12.43 -4.98
N ASP A 82 7.01 11.11 -4.89
CA ASP A 82 7.63 10.20 -5.87
C ASP A 82 6.93 10.32 -7.23
N PRO A 83 7.67 10.24 -8.34
CA PRO A 83 7.08 10.27 -9.68
C PRO A 83 6.18 9.05 -9.89
N ILE A 84 5.05 9.23 -10.60
CA ILE A 84 4.21 8.09 -11.00
C ILE A 84 4.99 7.24 -12.02
N PRO A 85 5.19 5.93 -11.77
CA PRO A 85 5.91 5.06 -12.69
C PRO A 85 5.25 5.00 -14.06
N ALA A 86 6.06 4.83 -15.10
CA ALA A 86 5.54 4.51 -16.43
C ALA A 86 4.70 3.23 -16.37
N HIS A 87 3.65 3.16 -17.19
CA HIS A 87 2.71 2.02 -17.25
C HIS A 87 1.92 1.76 -15.96
N ALA A 88 1.84 2.75 -15.06
CA ALA A 88 0.91 2.70 -13.94
C ALA A 88 -0.54 2.63 -14.43
N VAL A 89 -1.35 1.78 -13.81
CA VAL A 89 -2.74 1.54 -14.22
C VAL A 89 -3.63 2.69 -13.77
N ALA A 90 -4.23 3.39 -14.73
CA ALA A 90 -5.20 4.44 -14.47
C ALA A 90 -6.49 3.85 -13.87
N GLY A 91 -6.90 4.40 -12.73
CA GLY A 91 -8.16 4.07 -12.07
C GLY A 91 -9.36 4.72 -12.74
N GLY A 92 -9.19 5.97 -13.18
CA GLY A 92 -10.25 6.78 -13.77
C GLY A 92 -9.98 8.26 -13.55
N GLN A 93 -11.03 9.08 -13.69
CA GLN A 93 -10.99 10.48 -13.31
C GLN A 93 -12.05 10.76 -12.27
N THR A 94 -11.73 11.55 -11.25
CA THR A 94 -12.69 12.01 -10.24
C THR A 94 -12.86 13.53 -10.32
N PRO A 95 -14.01 14.10 -9.92
CA PRO A 95 -14.24 15.54 -10.00
C PRO A 95 -13.25 16.38 -9.19
N THR A 96 -12.75 15.85 -8.08
CA THR A 96 -11.86 16.57 -7.15
C THR A 96 -10.39 16.37 -7.46
N ASP A 97 -10.00 15.16 -7.88
CA ASP A 97 -8.58 14.79 -8.02
C ASP A 97 -8.10 14.74 -9.48
N GLY A 98 -9.00 14.82 -10.46
CA GLY A 98 -8.65 14.55 -11.86
C GLY A 98 -8.25 13.08 -12.03
N LEU A 99 -7.20 12.82 -12.80
CA LEU A 99 -6.68 11.47 -13.05
C LEU A 99 -6.18 10.81 -11.76
N VAL A 100 -6.67 9.60 -11.49
CA VAL A 100 -6.23 8.77 -10.36
C VAL A 100 -5.69 7.43 -10.84
N PHE A 101 -4.82 6.83 -10.04
CA PHE A 101 -4.19 5.54 -10.31
C PHE A 101 -4.62 4.49 -9.30
N VAL A 102 -4.53 3.22 -9.72
CA VAL A 102 -4.81 2.07 -8.86
C VAL A 102 -3.64 1.86 -7.91
N GLY A 103 -3.93 1.86 -6.62
CA GLY A 103 -2.96 1.49 -5.60
C GLY A 103 -3.58 0.67 -4.48
N HIS A 104 -2.75 0.19 -3.57
CA HIS A 104 -3.20 -0.35 -2.29
C HIS A 104 -2.24 0.01 -1.16
N SER A 105 -2.76 -0.02 0.06
CA SER A 105 -1.98 0.03 1.30
C SER A 105 -2.54 -1.02 2.24
N SER A 106 -1.68 -1.74 2.97
CA SER A 106 -2.13 -2.78 3.92
C SER A 106 -3.14 -3.77 3.32
N LEU A 107 -2.90 -4.20 2.07
CA LEU A 107 -3.78 -5.08 1.27
C LEU A 107 -5.18 -4.53 0.96
N GLU A 108 -5.45 -3.24 1.19
CA GLU A 108 -6.70 -2.59 0.81
C GLU A 108 -6.54 -1.74 -0.45
N PRO A 109 -7.28 -2.02 -1.54
CA PRO A 109 -7.24 -1.19 -2.74
C PRO A 109 -7.85 0.19 -2.50
N GLY A 110 -7.32 1.16 -3.24
CA GLY A 110 -7.76 2.55 -3.18
C GLY A 110 -7.21 3.36 -4.35
N LYS A 111 -7.48 4.66 -4.31
CA LYS A 111 -7.02 5.62 -5.32
C LYS A 111 -5.72 6.29 -4.91
N ILE A 112 -4.82 6.46 -5.85
CA ILE A 112 -3.67 7.36 -5.74
C ILE A 112 -3.99 8.61 -6.57
N ASN A 113 -4.06 9.78 -5.93
CA ASN A 113 -4.16 11.05 -6.67
C ASN A 113 -2.77 11.63 -6.97
N VAL A 114 -2.71 12.49 -7.98
CA VAL A 114 -1.46 12.97 -8.57
C VAL A 114 -1.42 14.49 -8.58
N SER A 115 -0.26 15.06 -8.30
CA SER A 115 0.05 16.49 -8.48
C SER A 115 1.37 16.58 -9.23
N ASP A 116 1.41 17.31 -10.35
CA ASP A 116 2.64 17.51 -11.15
C ASP A 116 3.35 16.20 -11.55
N GLY A 117 2.56 15.17 -11.91
CA GLY A 117 3.07 13.85 -12.30
C GLY A 117 3.65 13.02 -11.13
N LYS A 118 3.45 13.46 -9.88
CA LYS A 118 3.95 12.81 -8.67
C LYS A 118 2.81 12.34 -7.78
N MET A 119 3.04 11.27 -7.03
CA MET A 119 2.11 10.80 -6.00
C MET A 119 1.83 11.94 -5.01
N ASN A 120 0.57 12.31 -4.84
CA ASN A 120 0.17 13.26 -3.81
C ASN A 120 -0.31 12.53 -2.55
N HIS A 121 -1.37 11.73 -2.66
CA HIS A 121 -1.95 10.95 -1.56
C HIS A 121 -2.55 9.63 -2.06
N PHE A 122 -2.51 8.62 -1.20
CA PHE A 122 -3.34 7.43 -1.33
C PHE A 122 -4.59 7.57 -0.47
N TRP A 123 -5.73 7.10 -0.98
CA TRP A 123 -7.01 7.09 -0.28
C TRP A 123 -7.69 5.73 -0.41
N SER A 124 -8.08 5.16 0.73
CA SER A 124 -8.90 3.95 0.80
C SER A 124 -10.08 4.17 1.74
N HIS A 125 -11.01 3.20 1.78
CA HIS A 125 -12.18 3.27 2.64
C HIS A 125 -11.81 3.25 4.13
N ASN A 126 -10.96 2.31 4.58
CA ASN A 126 -10.69 2.17 6.01
C ASN A 126 -9.47 2.97 6.49
N GLN A 127 -8.39 3.08 5.68
CA GLN A 127 -7.19 3.81 6.12
C GLN A 127 -7.30 5.33 5.88
N GLY A 128 -8.28 5.77 5.09
CA GLY A 128 -8.38 7.17 4.69
C GLY A 128 -7.13 7.61 3.95
N LYS A 129 -6.56 8.76 4.34
CA LYS A 129 -5.40 9.39 3.70
C LYS A 129 -4.08 8.74 4.14
N CYS A 130 -3.29 8.27 3.18
CA CYS A 130 -1.92 7.81 3.41
C CYS A 130 -0.91 8.56 2.54
N TYR A 131 0.35 8.60 3.01
CA TYR A 131 1.49 9.23 2.34
C TYR A 131 2.41 8.22 1.66
N SER A 132 2.10 6.94 1.77
CA SER A 132 2.81 5.83 1.15
C SER A 132 1.80 4.79 0.70
N ALA A 133 2.07 4.12 -0.42
CA ALA A 133 1.24 3.05 -0.96
C ALA A 133 2.06 2.18 -1.93
N LEU A 134 1.44 1.12 -2.42
CA LEU A 134 1.90 0.37 -3.57
C LEU A 134 1.04 0.77 -4.78
N ILE A 135 1.66 1.08 -5.91
CA ILE A 135 0.98 1.39 -7.18
C ILE A 135 1.03 0.19 -8.13
N LEU A 136 -0.07 -0.05 -8.85
CA LEU A 136 -0.14 -1.11 -9.84
C LEU A 136 0.57 -0.66 -11.12
N VAL A 137 1.58 -1.43 -11.55
CA VAL A 137 2.27 -1.23 -12.82
C VAL A 137 2.19 -2.50 -13.63
N VAL A 138 1.73 -2.38 -14.87
CA VAL A 138 1.72 -3.48 -15.83
C VAL A 138 3.02 -3.46 -16.60
N GLU A 139 3.71 -4.58 -16.65
CA GLU A 139 4.92 -4.68 -17.46
C GLU A 139 4.51 -4.71 -18.93
N PRO A 140 5.13 -3.89 -19.80
CA PRO A 140 4.86 -4.00 -21.22
C PRO A 140 5.21 -5.43 -21.65
N PRO A 141 4.44 -6.03 -22.58
CA PRO A 141 4.82 -7.31 -23.14
C PRO A 141 6.25 -7.15 -23.64
N VAL A 142 7.15 -8.02 -23.16
CA VAL A 142 8.55 -7.99 -23.57
C VAL A 142 8.50 -8.11 -25.08
N ALA A 143 8.71 -6.99 -25.78
CA ALA A 143 8.66 -6.94 -27.23
C ALA A 143 9.61 -8.03 -27.67
N GLU A 144 9.07 -9.10 -28.26
CA GLU A 144 9.74 -10.38 -28.52
C GLU A 144 11.18 -10.07 -28.88
N ALA A 145 12.07 -10.26 -27.89
CA ALA A 145 13.36 -9.61 -27.93
C ALA A 145 14.03 -10.07 -29.21
N ALA A 146 14.41 -9.12 -30.07
CA ALA A 146 15.18 -9.44 -31.27
C ALA A 146 16.26 -10.45 -30.89
N PRO A 147 16.42 -11.55 -31.66
CA PRO A 147 17.15 -12.74 -31.25
C PRO A 147 18.45 -12.34 -30.57
N LEU A 148 18.54 -12.66 -29.27
CA LEU A 148 19.63 -12.25 -28.40
C LEU A 148 20.96 -12.63 -29.07
N GLU A 149 21.85 -11.64 -29.20
CA GLU A 149 23.25 -11.92 -29.51
C GLU A 149 23.81 -12.95 -28.54
N PRO A 150 24.72 -13.84 -29.00
CA PRO A 150 25.15 -15.02 -28.27
C PRO A 150 25.54 -14.70 -26.82
N GLU A 151 24.97 -15.48 -25.89
CA GLU A 151 25.07 -15.27 -24.46
C GLU A 151 26.53 -15.05 -24.01
N ARG A 152 26.75 -13.97 -23.28
CA ARG A 152 27.97 -13.83 -22.48
C ARG A 152 27.96 -14.89 -21.37
N PRO A 153 29.10 -15.54 -21.10
CA PRO A 153 29.19 -16.63 -20.12
C PRO A 153 28.66 -16.17 -18.75
N ALA A 154 27.79 -17.01 -18.18
CA ALA A 154 27.12 -16.77 -16.91
C ALA A 154 28.12 -16.43 -15.78
N ARG A 155 27.82 -15.38 -15.02
CA ARG A 155 28.53 -15.10 -13.77
C ARG A 155 28.14 -16.16 -12.74
N VAL A 156 29.12 -16.93 -12.29
CA VAL A 156 28.98 -17.89 -11.19
C VAL A 156 28.64 -17.11 -9.92
N GLY A 157 27.37 -17.21 -9.50
CA GLY A 157 26.93 -16.69 -8.21
C GLY A 157 27.48 -17.51 -7.04
N PRO A 158 27.40 -16.97 -5.80
CA PRO A 158 27.84 -17.69 -4.62
C PRO A 158 27.06 -19.01 -4.45
N PRO A 159 27.70 -20.06 -3.89
CA PRO A 159 27.07 -21.36 -3.69
C PRO A 159 25.85 -21.23 -2.78
N ALA A 160 24.76 -21.91 -3.17
CA ALA A 160 23.54 -21.95 -2.38
C ALA A 160 23.80 -22.56 -0.98
N PRO A 161 23.11 -22.09 0.07
CA PRO A 161 23.25 -22.65 1.41
C PRO A 161 22.82 -24.13 1.42
N SER A 162 23.58 -24.94 2.17
CA SER A 162 23.30 -26.37 2.36
C SER A 162 22.01 -26.58 3.15
N LEU A 163 21.18 -27.52 2.70
CA LEU A 163 19.94 -27.93 3.37
C LEU A 163 20.22 -28.49 4.78
N PRO A 164 19.32 -28.26 5.76
CA PRO A 164 19.44 -28.82 7.10
C PRO A 164 19.31 -30.35 7.10
N ALA A 165 20.08 -31.02 7.94
CA ALA A 165 20.18 -32.49 8.00
C ALA A 165 18.91 -33.22 8.46
N SER A 166 17.88 -32.49 8.93
CA SER A 166 16.65 -33.04 9.51
C SER A 166 15.49 -33.15 8.51
N PHE A 167 15.75 -33.12 7.20
CA PHE A 167 14.70 -33.34 6.22
C PHE A 167 14.21 -34.80 6.29
N PRO A 168 12.90 -35.05 6.46
CA PRO A 168 12.38 -36.40 6.50
C PRO A 168 12.73 -37.14 5.21
N ASN A 169 13.30 -38.32 5.36
CA ASN A 169 13.78 -39.11 4.25
C ASN A 169 12.58 -39.60 3.43
N LEU A 170 12.41 -39.07 2.22
CA LEU A 170 11.38 -39.49 1.26
C LEU A 170 11.54 -40.96 0.82
N ALA A 171 12.61 -41.64 1.24
CA ALA A 171 12.88 -43.05 0.93
C ALA A 171 11.80 -44.04 1.41
N HIS A 172 10.85 -43.62 2.25
CA HIS A 172 9.75 -44.47 2.69
C HIS A 172 8.53 -44.47 1.75
N LEU A 173 8.46 -43.55 0.77
CA LEU A 173 7.38 -43.52 -0.22
C LEU A 173 7.63 -44.55 -1.33
N SER A 174 6.59 -45.27 -1.72
CA SER A 174 6.63 -46.12 -2.92
C SER A 174 6.81 -45.27 -4.19
N GLN A 175 7.27 -45.89 -5.29
CA GLN A 175 7.42 -45.21 -6.58
C GLN A 175 6.10 -44.59 -7.08
N GLU A 176 4.97 -45.24 -6.77
CA GLU A 176 3.64 -44.82 -7.22
C GLU A 176 3.14 -43.61 -6.43
N GLU A 177 3.35 -43.60 -5.10
CA GLU A 177 3.09 -42.42 -4.25
C GLU A 177 3.98 -41.24 -4.64
N LEU A 178 5.25 -41.49 -4.96
CA LEU A 178 6.18 -40.46 -5.43
C LEU A 178 5.73 -39.86 -6.78
N ALA A 179 5.20 -40.69 -7.69
CA ALA A 179 4.66 -40.24 -8.97
C ALA A 179 3.37 -39.42 -8.79
N GLN A 180 2.47 -39.84 -7.89
CA GLN A 180 1.26 -39.09 -7.55
C GLN A 180 1.60 -37.74 -6.89
N LEU A 181 2.57 -37.71 -5.99
CA LEU A 181 3.05 -36.46 -5.38
C LEU A 181 3.65 -35.53 -6.44
N LYS A 182 4.41 -36.06 -7.41
CA LYS A 182 4.98 -35.27 -8.52
C LYS A 182 3.92 -34.74 -9.48
N ALA A 183 2.83 -35.48 -9.68
CA ALA A 183 1.76 -35.11 -10.58
C ALA A 183 0.75 -34.12 -9.98
N ASN A 184 0.77 -33.90 -8.65
CA ASN A 184 -0.23 -33.10 -7.96
C ASN A 184 0.42 -32.01 -7.08
N GLU A 185 0.55 -30.80 -7.64
CA GLU A 185 1.11 -29.62 -6.96
C GLU A 185 0.40 -29.27 -5.65
N VAL A 186 -0.91 -29.53 -5.55
CA VAL A 186 -1.69 -29.24 -4.34
C VAL A 186 -1.27 -30.16 -3.21
N LEU A 187 -1.18 -31.48 -3.48
CA LEU A 187 -0.71 -32.47 -2.50
C LEU A 187 0.75 -32.21 -2.09
N GLN A 188 1.61 -31.78 -3.01
CA GLN A 188 2.97 -31.38 -2.66
C GLN A 188 3.01 -30.22 -1.67
N ARG A 189 2.18 -29.21 -1.88
CA ARG A 189 2.06 -28.06 -0.97
C ARG A 189 1.54 -28.49 0.40
N ASP A 190 0.51 -29.32 0.45
CA ASP A 190 -0.11 -29.76 1.70
C ASP A 190 0.87 -30.62 2.51
N VAL A 191 1.53 -31.59 1.87
CA VAL A 191 2.52 -32.46 2.55
C VAL A 191 3.73 -31.65 3.03
N LEU A 192 4.19 -30.66 2.26
CA LEU A 192 5.27 -29.76 2.71
C LEU A 192 4.85 -28.90 3.90
N GLN A 193 3.60 -28.43 3.96
CA GLN A 193 3.07 -27.64 5.08
C GLN A 193 2.85 -28.47 6.35
N GLU A 194 2.63 -29.78 6.22
CA GLU A 194 2.48 -30.72 7.34
C GLU A 194 3.81 -31.13 7.97
N LEU A 195 4.96 -30.87 7.32
CA LEU A 195 6.27 -31.23 7.88
C LEU A 195 6.54 -30.42 9.16
N PRO A 196 6.93 -31.07 10.27
CA PRO A 196 7.16 -30.39 11.55
C PRO A 196 8.11 -29.19 11.46
N GLY A 197 9.20 -29.32 10.69
CA GLY A 197 10.16 -28.23 10.49
C GLY A 197 9.58 -27.03 9.71
N VAL A 198 8.63 -27.27 8.80
CA VAL A 198 7.93 -26.20 8.08
C VAL A 198 6.91 -25.54 8.99
N GLN A 199 6.17 -26.31 9.80
CA GLN A 199 5.25 -25.77 10.80
C GLN A 199 5.96 -24.89 11.84
N ASP A 200 7.10 -25.35 12.35
CA ASP A 200 7.94 -24.59 13.27
C ASP A 200 8.41 -23.27 12.63
N TYR A 201 8.89 -23.32 11.39
CA TYR A 201 9.33 -22.13 10.66
C TYR A 201 8.18 -21.15 10.40
N VAL A 202 7.01 -21.64 9.98
CA VAL A 202 5.79 -20.82 9.83
C VAL A 202 5.38 -20.20 11.17
N GLY A 203 5.49 -20.96 12.27
CA GLY A 203 5.28 -20.46 13.62
C GLY A 203 6.24 -19.33 13.99
N GLN A 204 7.54 -19.49 13.70
CA GLN A 204 8.55 -18.45 13.91
C GLN A 204 8.27 -17.20 13.07
N LEU A 205 7.90 -17.35 11.80
CA LEU A 205 7.52 -16.23 10.94
C LEU A 205 6.29 -15.49 11.48
N ARG A 206 5.28 -16.21 11.97
CA ARG A 206 4.09 -15.62 12.58
C ARG A 206 4.45 -14.84 13.85
N ALA A 207 5.28 -15.42 14.72
CA ALA A 207 5.73 -14.76 15.94
C ALA A 207 6.55 -13.49 15.64
N LEU A 208 7.47 -13.57 14.66
CA LEU A 208 8.24 -12.42 14.21
C LEU A 208 7.34 -11.33 13.59
N SER A 209 6.34 -11.71 12.80
CA SER A 209 5.36 -10.78 12.25
C SER A 209 4.56 -10.07 13.34
N GLN A 210 4.13 -10.78 14.38
CA GLN A 210 3.45 -10.19 15.54
C GLN A 210 4.36 -9.24 16.32
N GLN A 211 5.62 -9.61 16.51
CA GLN A 211 6.62 -8.75 17.16
C GLN A 211 6.87 -7.46 16.36
N ASN A 212 6.98 -7.58 15.03
CA ASN A 212 7.14 -6.43 14.15
C ASN A 212 5.90 -5.52 14.17
N ALA A 213 4.69 -6.09 14.21
CA ALA A 213 3.45 -5.32 14.34
C ALA A 213 3.42 -4.54 15.67
N LYS A 214 3.72 -5.18 16.80
CA LYS A 214 3.80 -4.52 18.10
C LYS A 214 4.83 -3.39 18.12
N ARG A 215 6.02 -3.63 17.54
CA ARG A 215 7.06 -2.60 17.43
C ARG A 215 6.62 -1.42 16.57
N ALA A 216 5.84 -1.66 15.51
CA ALA A 216 5.28 -0.60 14.69
C ALA A 216 4.25 0.25 15.47
N GLU A 217 3.37 -0.38 16.26
CA GLU A 217 2.44 0.33 17.16
C GLU A 217 3.18 1.19 18.20
N GLU A 218 4.24 0.67 18.81
CA GLU A 218 5.08 1.42 19.76
C GLU A 218 5.73 2.64 19.09
N LEU A 219 6.21 2.50 17.85
CA LEU A 219 6.79 3.60 17.08
C LEU A 219 5.75 4.67 16.72
N LEU A 220 4.52 4.27 16.36
CA LEU A 220 3.42 5.19 16.08
C LEU A 220 3.03 5.99 17.33
N CYS A 221 2.86 5.34 18.48
CA CYS A 221 2.56 6.00 19.74
C CYS A 221 3.67 7.02 20.12
N ARG A 222 4.94 6.64 19.91
CA ARG A 222 6.08 7.55 20.12
C ARG A 222 6.06 8.74 19.15
N GLN A 223 5.71 8.52 17.89
CA GLN A 223 5.59 9.58 16.89
C GLN A 223 4.49 10.59 17.27
N GLU A 224 3.33 10.12 17.71
CA GLU A 224 2.23 10.97 18.19
C GLU A 224 2.66 11.82 19.39
N GLY A 225 3.36 11.23 20.36
CA GLY A 225 3.90 11.96 21.51
C GLY A 225 4.92 13.04 21.11
N LEU A 226 5.75 12.80 20.09
CA LEU A 226 6.66 13.79 19.55
C LEU A 226 5.92 14.92 18.82
N GLN A 227 4.88 14.59 18.03
CA GLN A 227 4.06 15.58 17.35
C GLN A 227 3.34 16.52 18.35
N GLY A 228 2.80 15.98 19.44
CA GLY A 228 2.20 16.79 20.49
C GLY A 228 3.19 17.77 21.14
N ARG A 229 4.44 17.33 21.36
CA ARG A 229 5.51 18.21 21.88
C ARG A 229 5.90 19.31 20.89
N ILE A 230 5.97 18.99 19.60
CA ILE A 230 6.25 19.98 18.55
C ILE A 230 5.16 21.07 18.55
N GLN A 231 3.88 20.68 18.58
CA GLN A 231 2.75 21.61 18.63
C GLN A 231 2.81 22.51 19.89
N GLN A 232 3.16 21.94 21.04
CA GLN A 232 3.35 22.74 22.26
C GLN A 232 4.47 23.77 22.10
N TYR A 233 5.62 23.38 21.54
CA TYR A 233 6.72 24.32 21.30
C TYR A 233 6.35 25.44 20.33
N GLU A 234 5.55 25.14 19.30
CA GLU A 234 5.04 26.16 18.37
C GLU A 234 4.11 27.18 19.09
N GLN A 235 3.25 26.71 19.99
CA GLN A 235 2.39 27.58 20.81
C GLN A 235 3.20 28.46 21.77
N ASP A 236 4.20 27.90 22.44
CA ASP A 236 5.08 28.62 23.35
C ASP A 236 5.90 29.68 22.60
N LEU A 237 6.39 29.35 21.40
CA LEU A 237 7.12 30.27 20.53
C LEU A 237 6.22 31.43 20.09
N SER A 238 4.99 31.16 19.66
CA SER A 238 4.00 32.18 19.31
C SER A 238 3.69 33.11 20.48
N SER A 239 3.51 32.55 21.67
CA SER A 239 3.26 33.32 22.91
C SER A 239 4.43 34.24 23.26
N THR A 240 5.66 33.73 23.12
CA THR A 240 6.89 34.51 23.33
C THR A 240 7.02 35.65 22.32
N GLN A 241 6.70 35.41 21.05
CA GLN A 241 6.69 36.44 20.02
C GLN A 241 5.65 37.54 20.31
N SER A 242 4.46 37.17 20.76
CA SER A 242 3.43 38.12 21.17
C SER A 242 3.88 39.01 22.35
N LEU A 243 4.47 38.41 23.39
CA LEU A 243 5.04 39.16 24.51
C LEU A 243 6.15 40.11 24.06
N ARG A 244 7.04 39.65 23.18
CA ARG A 244 8.11 40.50 22.62
C ARG A 244 7.54 41.72 21.90
N SER A 245 6.53 41.55 21.05
CA SER A 245 5.87 42.67 20.36
C SER A 245 5.28 43.68 21.36
N ARG A 246 4.57 43.19 22.39
CA ARG A 246 3.99 44.05 23.43
C ARG A 246 5.05 44.84 24.20
N VAL A 247 6.21 44.24 24.51
CA VAL A 247 7.32 44.95 25.17
C VAL A 247 7.86 46.07 24.28
N LEU A 248 7.98 45.84 22.97
CA LEU A 248 8.42 46.88 22.02
C LEU A 248 7.40 48.02 21.94
N ASP A 249 6.11 47.72 21.92
CA ASP A 249 5.04 48.73 21.90
C ASP A 249 5.06 49.61 23.16
N LEU A 250 5.20 48.99 24.34
CA LEU A 250 5.31 49.70 25.62
C LEU A 250 6.57 50.55 25.69
N ALA A 251 7.70 50.08 25.14
CA ALA A 251 8.92 50.88 25.06
C ALA A 251 8.72 52.12 24.18
N ALA A 252 8.08 51.96 23.02
CA ALA A 252 7.76 53.08 22.13
C ALA A 252 6.76 54.07 22.75
N GLU A 253 5.78 53.59 23.53
CA GLU A 253 4.86 54.46 24.28
C GLU A 253 5.58 55.25 25.38
N ARG A 254 6.44 54.58 26.16
CA ARG A 254 7.28 55.24 27.17
C ARG A 254 8.12 56.36 26.56
N ASP A 255 8.74 56.10 25.41
CA ASP A 255 9.60 57.08 24.75
C ASP A 255 8.79 58.27 24.21
N ARG A 256 7.56 58.05 23.72
CA ARG A 256 6.60 59.12 23.39
C ARG A 256 6.22 59.98 24.59
N MET A 257 5.94 59.35 25.74
CA MET A 257 5.62 60.07 26.98
C MET A 257 6.78 60.94 27.46
N LYS A 258 8.02 60.42 27.41
CA LYS A 258 9.23 61.19 27.76
C LYS A 258 9.42 62.40 26.84
N ALA A 259 9.21 62.25 25.53
CA ALA A 259 9.28 63.35 24.59
C ALA A 259 8.21 64.43 24.87
N GLY A 260 6.98 64.02 25.20
CA GLY A 260 5.90 64.96 25.56
C GLY A 260 6.17 65.77 26.82
N GLN A 261 6.84 65.19 27.83
CA GLN A 261 7.21 65.89 29.07
C GLN A 261 8.27 66.98 28.84
N GLN A 262 9.23 66.75 27.95
CA GLN A 262 10.27 67.75 27.62
C GLN A 262 9.70 69.01 26.96
N LEU A 263 8.59 68.89 26.23
CA LEU A 263 7.95 70.02 25.55
C LEU A 263 7.16 70.95 26.50
N HIS A 264 6.75 70.47 27.68
CA HIS A 264 5.94 71.24 28.63
C HIS A 264 6.75 71.83 29.80
N GLY A 265 8.06 71.55 29.87
CA GLY A 265 8.95 72.02 30.93
C GLY A 265 9.71 73.31 30.62
N VAL A 266 9.25 74.10 29.64
CA VAL A 266 9.84 75.39 29.22
C VAL A 266 8.92 76.54 29.59
#